data_AF-A0A523WKE8-F1
#
_entry.id   AF-A0A523WKE8-F1
#
_cell.length_a   1.000
_cell.length_b   1.000
_cell.length_c   1.000
_cell.angle_alpha   90.00
_cell.angle_beta   90.00
_cell.angle_gamma   90.00
#
_symmetry.space_group_name_H-M   'P 1'
#
loop_
_entity.id
_entity.type
_entity.pdbx_description
1 polymer ?
#
loop_
_entity_poly.entity_id
_entity_poly.type
_entity_poly.pdbx_seq_one_letter_code
_entity_poly.pdbx_strand_id
1 'polypeptide(L)'
;MVNWQVTAATIYCDAVDDEVTLLVYRDGSVKCIGYRKYGEPGKEAAKLLQKKSKQLERRLECQGPECSRVIQYRDKLFAEEAKAE
;
A
#
# COMPACT_ATOMS: atom_id res chain seq x y z
N MET A 1 -23.14 -11.92 8.30
CA MET A 1 -22.23 -10.78 8.55
C MET A 1 -20.99 -11.26 9.28
N VAL A 2 -19.80 -11.08 8.70
CA VAL A 2 -18.54 -11.57 9.27
C VAL A 2 -18.01 -10.52 10.26
N ASN A 3 -17.76 -10.89 11.51
CA ASN A 3 -17.18 -9.97 12.50
C ASN A 3 -15.67 -9.81 12.29
N TRP A 4 -15.26 -9.31 11.12
CA TRP A 4 -13.86 -9.10 10.79
C TRP A 4 -13.27 -7.94 11.60
N GLN A 5 -11.98 -8.02 11.91
CA GLN A 5 -11.27 -7.02 12.72
C GLN A 5 -10.17 -6.33 11.91
N VAL A 6 -9.47 -7.11 11.08
CA VAL A 6 -8.43 -6.64 10.17
C VAL A 6 -8.45 -7.48 8.90
N THR A 7 -8.23 -6.82 7.77
CA THR A 7 -8.00 -7.44 6.47
C THR A 7 -6.56 -7.15 6.05
N ALA A 8 -5.79 -8.21 5.78
CA ALA A 8 -4.45 -8.12 5.23
C ALA A 8 -4.47 -8.51 3.75
N ALA A 9 -3.92 -7.67 2.87
CA ALA A 9 -3.78 -7.98 1.47
C ALA A 9 -2.45 -7.52 0.90
N THR A 10 -1.82 -8.38 0.11
CA THR A 10 -0.63 -8.04 -0.66
C THR A 10 -1.07 -7.57 -2.05
N ILE A 11 -0.67 -6.36 -2.42
CA ILE A 11 -0.94 -5.76 -3.72
C ILE A 11 0.37 -5.34 -4.38
N TYR A 12 0.39 -5.32 -5.70
CA TYR A 12 1.49 -4.69 -6.43
C TYR A 12 1.35 -3.16 -6.37
N CYS A 13 2.40 -2.46 -5.95
CA CYS A 13 2.47 -1.01 -5.90
C CYS A 13 3.38 -0.48 -7.00
N ASP A 14 2.80 0.00 -8.09
CA ASP A 14 3.53 0.53 -9.24
C ASP A 14 4.34 1.80 -8.91
N ALA A 15 4.02 2.51 -7.83
CA ALA A 15 4.79 3.68 -7.39
C ALA A 15 6.21 3.32 -6.90
N VAL A 16 6.40 2.10 -6.40
CA VAL A 16 7.69 1.59 -5.87
C VAL A 16 8.18 0.35 -6.60
N ASP A 17 7.42 -0.13 -7.59
CA ASP A 17 7.70 -1.33 -8.36
C ASP A 17 7.98 -2.55 -7.47
N ASP A 18 7.11 -2.78 -6.49
CA ASP A 18 7.23 -3.89 -5.55
C ASP A 18 5.86 -4.28 -4.99
N GLU A 19 5.77 -5.48 -4.42
CA GLU A 19 4.62 -5.91 -3.65
C GLU A 19 4.63 -5.26 -2.26
N VAL A 20 3.46 -4.78 -1.83
CA VAL A 20 3.26 -4.18 -0.52
C VAL A 20 2.04 -4.79 0.15
N THR A 21 2.13 -4.99 1.46
CA THR A 21 0.99 -5.46 2.26
C THR A 21 0.25 -4.27 2.85
N LEU A 22 -1.07 -4.25 2.66
CA LEU A 22 -2.02 -3.34 3.28
C LEU A 22 -2.74 -4.05 4.42
N LEU A 23 -2.86 -3.37 5.56
CA LEU A 23 -3.71 -3.76 6.68
C LEU A 23 -4.83 -2.74 6.80
N VAL A 24 -6.07 -3.16 6.58
CA VAL A 24 -7.27 -2.34 6.77
C VAL A 24 -7.98 -2.83 8.02
N TYR A 25 -8.26 -1.92 8.94
CA TYR A 25 -8.98 -2.22 10.17
C TYR A 25 -10.44 -1.79 10.05
N ARG A 26 -11.31 -2.40 10.86
CA ARG A 26 -12.75 -2.13 10.83
C ARG A 26 -13.12 -0.68 11.19
N ASP A 27 -12.27 -0.01 11.97
CA ASP A 27 -12.43 1.43 12.29
C ASP A 27 -12.09 2.36 11.11
N GLY A 28 -11.73 1.81 9.95
CA GLY A 28 -11.36 2.56 8.76
C GLY A 28 -9.90 2.98 8.72
N SER A 29 -9.13 2.70 9.77
CA SER A 29 -7.69 2.94 9.76
C SER A 29 -6.98 1.97 8.81
N VAL A 30 -5.91 2.45 8.19
CA VAL A 30 -5.15 1.67 7.20
C VAL A 30 -3.65 1.81 7.44
N LYS A 31 -2.92 0.71 7.28
CA LYS A 31 -1.46 0.69 7.32
C LYS A 31 -0.90 0.03 6.07
N CYS A 32 -0.04 0.74 5.35
CA CYS A 32 0.79 0.17 4.30
C CYS A 32 2.13 -0.25 4.89
N ILE A 33 2.39 -1.55 5.00
CA ILE A 33 3.66 -2.07 5.54
C ILE A 33 4.84 -1.69 4.64
N GLY A 34 4.60 -1.53 3.33
CA GLY A 34 5.57 -1.03 2.37
C GLY A 34 6.06 0.40 2.65
N TYR A 35 5.26 1.23 3.33
CA TYR A 35 5.63 2.61 3.64
C TYR A 35 6.92 2.68 4.48
N ARG A 36 7.11 1.77 5.44
CA ARG A 36 8.34 1.72 6.25
C ARG A 36 9.61 1.47 5.41
N LYS A 37 9.47 0.75 4.30
CA LYS A 37 10.57 0.44 3.39
C LYS A 37 10.80 1.56 2.37
N TYR A 38 9.74 2.23 1.93
CA TYR A 38 9.78 3.08 0.74
C TYR A 38 9.41 4.55 0.94
N GLY A 39 8.64 4.88 1.98
CA GLY A 39 8.29 6.26 2.34
C GLY A 39 9.37 6.96 3.15
N GLU A 40 10.02 6.21 4.04
CA GLU A 40 11.22 6.66 4.77
C GLU A 40 12.36 5.66 4.54
N PRO A 41 12.83 5.52 3.28
CA PRO A 41 13.79 4.49 2.94
C PRO A 41 15.15 4.76 3.61
N GLY A 42 15.69 3.73 4.26
CA GLY A 42 17.12 3.73 4.64
C GLY A 42 18.03 3.82 3.41
N LYS A 43 19.33 4.10 3.63
CA LYS A 43 20.32 4.29 2.54
C LYS A 43 20.32 3.18 1.49
N GLU A 44 20.15 1.92 1.90
CA GLU A 44 20.14 0.77 1.00
C GLU A 44 18.85 0.70 0.17
N ALA A 45 17.70 0.86 0.81
CA ALA A 45 16.41 0.88 0.14
C ALA A 45 16.31 2.04 -0.88
N ALA A 46 16.85 3.21 -0.54
CA ALA A 46 16.93 4.35 -1.44
C ALA A 46 17.79 4.06 -2.68
N LYS A 47 18.95 3.40 -2.51
CA LYS A 47 19.80 2.97 -3.64
C LYS A 47 19.09 1.97 -4.55
N LEU A 48 18.37 1.01 -3.98
CA LEU A 48 17.61 0.02 -4.74
C LEU A 48 16.47 0.68 -5.54
N LEU A 49 15.69 1.57 -4.91
CA LEU A 49 14.67 2.36 -5.58
C LEU A 49 15.26 3.20 -6.73
N GLN A 50 16.40 3.86 -6.50
CA GLN A 50 17.06 4.66 -7.54
C GLN A 50 17.54 3.78 -8.70
N LYS A 51 18.09 2.59 -8.42
CA LYS A 51 18.52 1.64 -9.45
C LYS A 51 17.33 1.17 -10.29
N LYS A 52 16.22 0.78 -9.64
CA LYS A 52 14.98 0.38 -10.33
C LYS A 52 14.39 1.53 -11.16
N SER A 53 14.34 2.72 -10.59
CA SER A 53 13.87 3.94 -11.27
C SER A 53 14.63 4.21 -12.57
N LYS A 54 15.96 4.04 -12.56
CA LYS A 54 16.79 4.13 -13.78
C LYS A 54 16.51 3.01 -14.78
N GLN A 55 16.33 1.77 -14.33
CA GLN A 55 16.07 0.62 -15.20
C GLN A 55 14.70 0.68 -15.89
N LEU A 56 13.71 1.24 -15.21
CA LEU A 56 12.34 1.38 -15.71
C LEU A 56 12.07 2.73 -16.39
N GLU A 57 13.09 3.59 -16.48
CA GLU A 57 13.00 4.94 -17.05
C GLU A 57 11.85 5.79 -16.48
N ARG A 58 11.48 5.55 -15.21
CA ARG A 58 10.39 6.26 -14.52
C ARG A 58 10.72 6.51 -13.05
N ARG A 59 10.27 7.66 -12.53
CA ARG A 59 10.47 8.00 -11.11
C ARG A 59 9.62 7.09 -10.23
N LEU A 60 10.30 6.28 -9.41
CA LEU A 60 9.69 5.49 -8.34
C LEU A 60 9.78 6.25 -7.02
N GLU A 61 8.64 6.49 -6.39
CA GLU A 61 8.54 7.23 -5.13
C GLU A 61 7.27 6.85 -4.38
N CYS A 62 7.39 6.57 -3.09
CA CYS A 62 6.23 6.35 -2.24
C CYS A 62 5.57 7.70 -1.90
N GLN A 63 4.28 7.83 -2.15
CA GLN A 63 3.52 9.07 -1.94
C GLN A 63 3.09 9.30 -0.49
N GLY A 64 3.35 8.34 0.40
CA GLY A 64 2.95 8.43 1.81
C GLY A 64 1.90 7.41 2.24
N PRO A 65 1.51 7.46 3.54
CA PRO A 65 0.54 6.53 4.13
C PRO A 65 -0.87 6.68 3.56
N GLU A 66 -1.23 7.86 3.05
CA GLU A 66 -2.54 8.17 2.45
C GLU A 66 -2.51 8.13 0.91
N CYS A 67 -1.62 7.33 0.32
CA CYS A 67 -1.57 7.22 -1.14
C CYS A 67 -2.87 6.64 -1.71
N SER A 68 -3.18 6.98 -2.97
CA SER A 68 -4.43 6.61 -3.64
C SER A 68 -4.74 5.11 -3.59
N ARG A 69 -3.73 4.25 -3.70
CA ARG A 69 -3.87 2.78 -3.66
C ARG A 69 -4.41 2.27 -2.32
N VAL A 70 -3.95 2.88 -1.23
CA VAL A 70 -4.37 2.55 0.14
C VAL A 70 -5.84 2.92 0.31
N ILE A 71 -6.21 4.14 -0.10
CA ILE A 71 -7.57 4.67 -0.03
C ILE A 71 -8.52 3.80 -0.89
N GLN A 72 -8.15 3.53 -2.15
CA GLN A 72 -8.95 2.70 -3.06
C GLN A 72 -9.18 1.29 -2.51
N TYR A 73 -8.16 0.67 -1.94
CA TYR A 73 -8.30 -0.68 -1.36
C TYR A 73 -9.23 -0.68 -0.15
N ARG A 74 -9.10 0.30 0.75
CA ARG A 74 -10.00 0.49 1.87
C ARG A 74 -11.44 0.68 1.40
N ASP A 75 -11.67 1.63 0.50
CA ASP A 75 -13.01 1.98 0.03
C ASP A 75 -13.68 0.80 -0.69
N LYS A 76 -12.89 0.01 -1.44
CA LYS A 76 -13.36 -1.25 -2.04
C LYS A 76 -13.85 -2.23 -0.97
N LEU A 77 -13.09 -2.46 0.11
CA LEU A 77 -13.50 -3.39 1.17
C LEU A 77 -14.81 -2.97 1.83
N PHE A 78 -14.96 -1.69 2.18
CA PHE A 78 -16.20 -1.20 2.78
C PHE A 78 -17.39 -1.24 1.80
N ALA A 79 -17.15 -1.00 0.51
CA ALA A 79 -18.19 -1.15 -0.52
C ALA A 79 -18.62 -2.61 -0.72
N GLU A 80 -17.71 -3.57 -0.55
CA GLU A 80 -18.03 -5.00 -0.58
C GLU A 80 -18.81 -5.43 0.67
N GLU A 81 -18.43 -4.92 1.85
CA GLU A 81 -19.17 -5.15 3.10
C GLU A 81 -20.61 -4.62 3.02
N ALA A 82 -20.80 -3.37 2.56
CA ALA A 82 -22.13 -2.77 2.42
C ALA A 82 -23.04 -3.48 1.40
N LYS A 83 -22.47 -4.22 0.44
CA LYS A 83 -23.23 -5.05 -0.51
C LYS A 83 -23.58 -6.44 0.03
N ALA A 84 -22.89 -6.86 1.08
CA ALA A 84 -23.10 -8.14 1.74
C ALA A 84 -24.09 -8.05 2.92
N GLU A 85 -24.57 -6.83 3.24
CA GLU A 85 -25.72 -6.54 4.12
C GLU A 85 -27.04 -6.55 3.34
#